data_AF-A0A317TZA3-F1
#
_entry.id   AF-A0A317TZA3-F1
#
_cell.length_a   1.000
_cell.length_b   1.000
_cell.length_c   1.000
_cell.angle_alpha   90.00
_cell.angle_beta   90.00
_cell.angle_gamma   90.00
#
_symmetry.space_group_name_H-M   'P 1'
#
loop_
_entity.id
_entity.type
_entity.pdbx_description
1 polymer ?
#
loop_
_entity_poly.entity_id
_entity_poly.type
_entity_poly.pdbx_seq_one_letter_code
_entity_poly.pdbx_strand_id
1 'polypeptide(L)'
;MTFEQNFILECLEHMERILSNDRELEEAIHDYIENKAPTSRYQLDSKITDSSQWNEQDKLHFSAAVFEAIARSSLSFYSENDKRAQEMSAANTVFLNQYLPILTENTNSNDRIDPVKNNIIRVKTDLKNKIKNSTENPYSFFTPVTTGLVVMAAAATTIALLSSKG
;
A
#
# COMPACT_ATOMS: atom_id res chain seq x y z
N MET A 1 -7.81 19.61 2.62
CA MET A 1 -7.76 18.18 2.25
C MET A 1 -8.41 18.05 0.88
N THR A 2 -7.74 17.44 -0.09
CA THR A 2 -8.33 17.18 -1.42
C THR A 2 -9.27 15.98 -1.37
N PHE A 3 -10.16 15.83 -2.35
CA PHE A 3 -11.03 14.66 -2.45
C PHE A 3 -10.20 13.36 -2.52
N GLU A 4 -9.18 13.34 -3.37
CA GLU A 4 -8.26 12.20 -3.53
C GLU A 4 -7.64 11.76 -2.19
N GLN A 5 -7.11 12.72 -1.42
CA GLN A 5 -6.53 12.44 -0.11
C GLN A 5 -7.55 11.83 0.85
N ASN A 6 -8.78 12.34 0.85
CA ASN A 6 -9.84 11.84 1.71
C ASN A 6 -10.28 10.43 1.30
N PHE A 7 -10.41 10.18 0.00
CA PHE A 7 -10.76 8.86 -0.53
C PHE A 7 -9.71 7.81 -0.19
N ILE A 8 -8.43 8.14 -0.40
CA ILE A 8 -7.31 7.23 -0.05
C ILE A 8 -7.29 6.96 1.45
N LEU A 9 -7.56 7.98 2.27
CA LEU A 9 -7.60 7.83 3.71
C LEU A 9 -8.70 6.86 4.17
N GLU A 10 -9.91 6.98 3.63
CA GLU A 10 -11.02 6.06 3.90
C GLU A 10 -10.67 4.63 3.45
N CYS A 11 -10.03 4.46 2.29
CA CYS A 11 -9.56 3.13 1.86
C CYS A 11 -8.57 2.52 2.87
N LEU A 12 -7.59 3.30 3.34
CA LEU A 12 -6.62 2.83 4.32
C LEU A 12 -7.28 2.50 5.67
N GLU A 13 -8.28 3.28 6.10
CA GLU A 13 -9.02 3.02 7.33
C GLU A 13 -9.85 1.73 7.25
N HIS A 14 -10.52 1.49 6.12
CA HIS A 14 -11.22 0.23 5.89
C HIS A 14 -10.27 -0.96 5.81
N MET A 15 -9.15 -0.85 5.10
CA MET A 15 -8.16 -1.93 5.02
C MET A 15 -7.61 -2.31 6.39
N GLU A 16 -7.24 -1.33 7.22
CA GLU A 16 -6.76 -1.57 8.57
C GLU A 16 -7.80 -2.31 9.41
N ARG A 17 -9.07 -1.90 9.32
CA ARG A 17 -10.17 -2.53 10.04
C ARG A 17 -10.38 -3.97 9.61
N ILE A 18 -10.44 -4.21 8.30
CA ILE A 18 -10.67 -5.55 7.71
C ILE A 18 -9.54 -6.49 8.09
N LEU A 19 -8.27 -6.09 7.89
CA LEU A 19 -7.11 -6.95 8.17
C LEU A 19 -6.84 -7.16 9.67
N SER A 20 -7.48 -6.39 10.55
CA SER A 20 -7.35 -6.52 12.00
C SER A 20 -8.52 -7.28 12.64
N ASN A 21 -9.51 -7.72 11.86
CA ASN A 21 -10.69 -8.41 12.34
C ASN A 21 -10.99 -9.61 11.46
N ASP A 22 -10.72 -10.81 11.98
CA ASP A 22 -10.88 -12.08 11.24
C ASP A 22 -12.29 -12.22 10.64
N ARG A 23 -13.33 -11.77 11.35
CA ARG A 23 -14.69 -11.84 10.82
C ARG A 23 -14.90 -10.91 9.62
N GLU A 24 -14.40 -9.68 9.70
CA GLU A 24 -14.51 -8.75 8.57
C GLU A 24 -13.66 -9.20 7.37
N LEU A 25 -12.52 -9.84 7.63
CA LEU A 25 -11.67 -10.41 6.59
C LEU A 25 -12.36 -11.59 5.89
N GLU A 26 -12.97 -12.51 6.63
CA GLU A 26 -13.72 -13.63 6.05
C GLU A 26 -14.93 -13.15 5.23
N GLU A 27 -15.67 -12.15 5.72
CA GLU A 27 -16.76 -11.52 4.97
C GLU A 27 -16.23 -10.88 3.66
N ALA A 28 -15.12 -10.14 3.72
CA ALA A 28 -14.50 -9.57 2.54
C ALA A 28 -14.00 -10.62 1.54
N ILE A 29 -13.44 -11.75 2.01
CA ILE A 29 -13.01 -12.86 1.17
C ILE A 29 -14.20 -13.51 0.47
N HIS A 30 -15.31 -13.70 1.19
CA HIS A 30 -16.52 -14.25 0.62
C HIS A 30 -17.05 -13.37 -0.51
N ASP A 31 -17.23 -12.07 -0.25
CA ASP A 31 -17.72 -11.10 -1.25
C ASP A 31 -16.76 -10.99 -2.44
N TYR A 32 -15.44 -11.09 -2.18
CA TYR A 32 -14.42 -11.14 -3.21
C TYR A 32 -14.62 -12.35 -4.12
N ILE A 33 -14.72 -13.56 -3.56
CA ILE A 33 -14.84 -14.80 -4.35
C ILE A 33 -16.18 -14.89 -5.10
N GLU A 34 -17.28 -14.46 -4.50
CA GLU A 34 -18.59 -14.44 -5.16
C GLU A 34 -18.63 -13.49 -6.36
N ASN A 35 -17.82 -12.43 -6.31
CA ASN A 35 -17.65 -11.56 -7.45
C ASN A 35 -16.90 -12.30 -8.57
N LYS A 36 -17.48 -12.35 -9.78
CA LYS A 36 -16.92 -13.11 -10.90
C LYS A 36 -15.70 -12.46 -11.57
N ALA A 37 -15.32 -11.22 -11.22
CA ALA A 37 -14.22 -10.50 -11.88
C ALA A 37 -13.36 -9.57 -10.98
N PRO A 38 -13.14 -9.83 -9.68
CA PRO A 38 -12.44 -8.90 -8.79
C PRO A 38 -10.94 -8.77 -9.12
N THR A 39 -10.27 -9.88 -9.46
CA THR A 39 -8.86 -9.92 -9.90
C THR A 39 -8.68 -9.19 -11.23
N SER A 40 -9.63 -9.35 -12.15
CA SER A 40 -9.60 -8.69 -13.47
C SER A 40 -9.84 -7.18 -13.39
N ARG A 41 -10.69 -6.72 -12.46
CA ARG A 41 -11.08 -5.31 -12.37
C ARG A 41 -9.93 -4.40 -11.96
N TYR A 42 -9.10 -4.85 -11.01
CA TYR A 42 -8.01 -4.02 -10.46
C TYR A 42 -6.59 -4.57 -10.71
N GLN A 43 -6.48 -5.78 -11.29
CA GLN A 43 -5.18 -6.41 -11.61
C GLN A 43 -4.24 -6.44 -10.40
N LEU A 44 -4.76 -6.74 -9.21
CA LEU A 44 -4.08 -6.55 -7.92
C LEU A 44 -2.76 -7.31 -7.83
N ASP A 45 -2.67 -8.50 -8.42
CA ASP A 45 -1.43 -9.28 -8.46
C ASP A 45 -0.26 -8.53 -9.09
N SER A 46 -0.53 -7.65 -10.06
CA SER A 46 0.49 -6.81 -10.72
C SER A 46 0.92 -5.60 -9.89
N LYS A 47 0.18 -5.29 -8.82
CA LYS A 47 0.38 -4.14 -7.93
C LYS A 47 1.00 -4.54 -6.59
N ILE A 48 1.05 -5.83 -6.29
CA ILE A 48 1.72 -6.39 -5.11
C ILE A 48 3.23 -6.47 -5.40
N THR A 49 4.02 -5.82 -4.55
CA THR A 49 5.49 -5.89 -4.62
C THR A 49 5.96 -7.32 -4.37
N ASP A 50 6.80 -7.84 -5.27
CA ASP A 50 7.30 -9.22 -5.27
C ASP A 50 6.19 -10.28 -5.21
N SER A 51 5.05 -10.02 -5.86
CA SER A 51 3.85 -10.88 -5.87
C SER A 51 4.12 -12.38 -6.10
N SER A 52 5.11 -12.74 -6.92
CA SER A 52 5.49 -14.14 -7.16
C SER A 52 6.02 -14.86 -5.92
N GLN A 53 6.46 -14.12 -4.90
CA GLN A 53 6.94 -14.64 -3.62
C GLN A 53 5.85 -14.67 -2.54
N TRP A 54 4.65 -14.21 -2.82
CA TRP A 54 3.51 -14.28 -1.91
C TRP A 54 2.82 -15.63 -2.11
N ASN A 55 2.41 -16.27 -1.00
CA ASN A 55 1.53 -17.42 -1.09
C ASN A 55 0.11 -16.97 -1.49
N GLU A 56 -0.69 -17.89 -2.00
CA GLU A 56 -2.03 -17.58 -2.50
C GLU A 56 -2.99 -17.11 -1.40
N GLN A 57 -2.79 -17.54 -0.15
CA GLN A 57 -3.63 -17.12 0.96
C GLN A 57 -3.38 -15.64 1.33
N ASP A 58 -2.13 -15.22 1.43
CA ASP A 58 -1.78 -13.82 1.69
C ASP A 58 -2.24 -12.90 0.56
N LYS A 59 -2.11 -13.35 -0.71
CA LYS A 59 -2.65 -12.61 -1.86
C LYS A 59 -4.16 -12.47 -1.78
N LEU A 60 -4.86 -13.54 -1.40
CA LEU A 60 -6.32 -13.54 -1.25
C LEU A 60 -6.74 -12.57 -0.14
N HIS A 61 -6.14 -12.68 1.06
CA HIS A 61 -6.45 -11.80 2.18
C HIS A 61 -6.23 -10.34 1.82
N PHE A 62 -5.06 -10.02 1.25
CA PHE A 62 -4.74 -8.66 0.83
C PHE A 62 -5.69 -8.16 -0.26
N SER A 63 -5.92 -8.96 -1.30
CA SER A 63 -6.76 -8.57 -2.44
C SER A 63 -8.22 -8.38 -2.07
N ALA A 64 -8.76 -9.24 -1.21
CA ALA A 64 -10.09 -9.12 -0.65
C ALA A 64 -10.23 -7.83 0.17
N ALA A 65 -9.27 -7.56 1.06
CA ALA A 65 -9.26 -6.33 1.86
C ALA A 65 -9.18 -5.06 1.00
N VAL A 66 -8.35 -5.06 -0.06
CA VAL A 66 -8.26 -3.92 -1.00
C VAL A 66 -9.58 -3.71 -1.75
N PHE A 67 -10.14 -4.78 -2.30
CA PHE A 67 -11.39 -4.71 -3.06
C PHE A 67 -12.53 -4.17 -2.21
N GLU A 68 -12.69 -4.72 -1.00
CA GLU A 68 -13.75 -4.35 -0.08
C GLU A 68 -13.55 -2.93 0.46
N ALA A 69 -12.32 -2.53 0.75
CA ALA A 69 -12.02 -1.15 1.15
C ALA A 69 -12.39 -0.14 0.06
N ILE A 70 -12.07 -0.41 -1.21
CA ILE A 70 -12.46 0.45 -2.33
C ILE A 70 -13.99 0.50 -2.46
N ALA A 71 -14.68 -0.63 -2.33
CA ALA A 71 -16.13 -0.70 -2.40
C ALA A 71 -16.80 0.15 -1.31
N ARG A 72 -16.37 -0.02 -0.05
CA ARG A 72 -16.88 0.75 1.10
C ARG A 72 -16.60 2.25 0.96
N SER A 73 -15.37 2.63 0.59
CA SER A 73 -15.03 4.04 0.36
C SER A 73 -15.84 4.65 -0.78
N SER A 74 -16.03 3.91 -1.88
CA SER A 74 -16.82 4.38 -3.02
C SER A 74 -18.28 4.61 -2.64
N LEU A 75 -18.84 3.74 -1.79
CA LEU A 75 -20.19 3.92 -1.26
C LEU A 75 -20.30 5.17 -0.38
N SER A 76 -19.31 5.41 0.49
CA SER A 76 -19.26 6.59 1.38
C SER A 76 -19.22 7.93 0.62
N PHE A 77 -18.64 7.94 -0.59
CA PHE A 77 -18.54 9.15 -1.42
C PHE A 77 -19.49 9.18 -2.61
N TYR A 78 -20.39 8.20 -2.72
CA TYR A 78 -21.29 8.10 -3.85
C TYR A 78 -22.18 9.34 -3.99
N SER A 79 -22.34 9.79 -5.22
CA SER A 79 -23.25 10.86 -5.60
C SER A 79 -23.66 10.63 -7.05
N GLU A 80 -24.91 10.96 -7.40
CA GLU A 80 -25.47 10.79 -8.74
C GLU A 80 -24.85 11.71 -9.81
N ASN A 81 -23.75 12.42 -9.50
CA ASN A 81 -23.08 13.32 -10.44
C ASN A 81 -21.83 12.70 -11.06
N ASP A 82 -21.65 12.91 -12.36
CA ASP A 82 -20.53 12.38 -13.14
C ASP A 82 -19.16 12.87 -12.66
N LYS A 83 -19.11 14.11 -12.13
CA LYS A 83 -17.87 14.69 -11.60
C LYS A 83 -17.32 13.85 -10.44
N ARG A 84 -18.18 13.40 -9.52
CA ARG A 84 -17.78 12.59 -8.36
C ARG A 84 -17.34 11.20 -8.80
N ALA A 85 -17.97 10.63 -9.82
CA ALA A 85 -17.52 9.38 -10.42
C ALA A 85 -16.10 9.50 -11.02
N GLN A 86 -15.80 10.62 -11.70
CA GLN A 86 -14.46 10.91 -12.22
C GLN A 86 -13.44 11.11 -11.10
N GLU A 87 -13.79 11.88 -10.06
CA GLU A 87 -12.94 12.10 -8.88
C GLU A 87 -12.62 10.77 -8.17
N MET A 88 -13.60 9.88 -8.00
CA MET A 88 -13.40 8.54 -7.42
C MET A 88 -12.51 7.66 -8.30
N SER A 89 -12.73 7.65 -9.62
CA SER A 89 -11.90 6.87 -10.55
C SER A 89 -10.44 7.31 -10.54
N ALA A 90 -10.20 8.63 -10.53
CA ALA A 90 -8.86 9.21 -10.43
C ALA A 90 -8.20 8.84 -9.09
N ALA A 91 -8.90 9.03 -7.98
CA ALA A 91 -8.39 8.69 -6.65
C ALA A 91 -8.10 7.20 -6.49
N ASN A 92 -8.97 6.33 -7.02
CA ASN A 92 -8.76 4.89 -7.03
C ASN A 92 -7.52 4.51 -7.86
N THR A 93 -7.31 5.17 -9.00
CA THR A 93 -6.11 4.96 -9.83
C THR A 93 -4.83 5.33 -9.06
N VAL A 94 -4.84 6.43 -8.32
CA VAL A 94 -3.71 6.85 -7.47
C VAL A 94 -3.49 5.85 -6.34
N PHE A 95 -4.55 5.43 -5.66
CA PHE A 95 -4.49 4.43 -4.61
C PHE A 95 -3.84 3.12 -5.09
N LEU A 96 -4.33 2.57 -6.20
CA LEU A 96 -3.85 1.31 -6.76
C LEU A 96 -2.40 1.39 -7.25
N ASN A 97 -2.00 2.49 -7.88
CA ASN A 97 -0.69 2.58 -8.53
C ASN A 97 0.41 3.11 -7.61
N GLN A 98 0.08 3.95 -6.63
CA GLN A 98 1.08 4.62 -5.79
C GLN A 98 1.09 4.08 -4.37
N TYR A 99 -0.07 3.73 -3.80
CA TYR A 99 -0.15 3.33 -2.39
C TYR A 99 0.01 1.82 -2.23
N LEU A 100 -0.67 0.99 -3.03
CA LEU A 100 -0.58 -0.48 -2.88
C LEU A 100 0.86 -1.03 -2.91
N PRO A 101 1.77 -0.57 -3.79
CA PRO A 101 3.16 -1.03 -3.75
C PRO A 101 3.82 -0.74 -2.40
N ILE A 102 3.64 0.47 -1.88
CA ILE A 102 4.20 0.92 -0.58
C ILE A 102 3.65 0.08 0.58
N LEU A 103 2.38 -0.35 0.50
CA LEU A 103 1.77 -1.20 1.53
C LEU A 103 2.40 -2.61 1.56
N THR A 104 2.87 -3.10 0.41
CA THR A 104 3.36 -4.47 0.22
C THR A 104 4.89 -4.60 0.20
N GLU A 105 5.61 -3.47 0.24
CA GLU A 105 7.06 -3.40 0.33
C GLU A 105 7.60 -3.92 1.67
N ASN A 106 8.80 -4.51 1.62
CA ASN A 106 9.57 -4.97 2.78
C ASN A 106 8.81 -5.96 3.70
N THR A 107 7.90 -6.75 3.13
CA THR A 107 7.18 -7.82 3.83
C THR A 107 8.05 -9.08 3.91
N ASN A 108 7.98 -9.81 5.03
CA ASN A 108 8.75 -11.04 5.19
C ASN A 108 7.97 -12.23 4.60
N SER A 109 8.64 -13.27 4.09
CA SER A 109 7.97 -14.39 3.42
C SER A 109 7.15 -15.32 4.32
N ASN A 110 7.35 -15.26 5.64
CA ASN A 110 6.71 -16.15 6.61
C ASN A 110 5.42 -15.56 7.19
N ASP A 111 5.27 -14.23 7.09
CA ASP A 111 4.15 -13.44 7.58
C ASP A 111 4.17 -12.09 6.85
N ARG A 112 3.33 -11.98 5.80
CA ARG A 112 3.25 -10.76 4.98
C ARG A 112 2.17 -9.80 5.46
N ILE A 113 1.09 -10.31 6.06
CA ILE A 113 -0.09 -9.51 6.41
C ILE A 113 0.16 -8.61 7.62
N ASP A 114 0.88 -9.06 8.65
CA ASP A 114 1.16 -8.19 9.80
C ASP A 114 2.08 -7.01 9.45
N PRO A 115 3.16 -7.18 8.67
CA PRO A 115 3.92 -6.06 8.14
C PRO A 115 3.08 -5.11 7.26
N VAL A 116 2.15 -5.64 6.46
CA VAL A 116 1.22 -4.80 5.67
C VAL A 116 0.35 -3.94 6.58
N LYS A 117 -0.18 -4.48 7.68
CA LYS A 117 -0.97 -3.71 8.66
C LYS A 117 -0.14 -2.56 9.26
N ASN A 118 1.12 -2.82 9.60
CA ASN A 118 2.03 -1.78 10.07
C ASN A 118 2.31 -0.72 9.00
N ASN A 119 2.50 -1.13 7.74
CA ASN A 119 2.66 -0.22 6.61
C ASN A 119 1.42 0.66 6.41
N ILE A 120 0.21 0.10 6.52
CA ILE A 120 -1.05 0.84 6.43
C ILE A 120 -1.10 1.92 7.53
N ILE A 121 -0.83 1.57 8.78
CA ILE A 121 -0.84 2.52 9.91
C ILE A 121 0.16 3.66 9.68
N ARG A 122 1.38 3.33 9.23
CA ARG A 122 2.42 4.32 8.91
C ARG A 122 1.96 5.26 7.80
N VAL A 123 1.54 4.72 6.65
CA VAL A 123 1.13 5.51 5.48
C VAL A 123 -0.10 6.37 5.80
N LYS A 124 -1.06 5.84 6.56
CA LYS A 124 -2.21 6.60 7.07
C LYS A 124 -1.77 7.77 7.94
N THR A 125 -0.84 7.54 8.86
CA THR A 125 -0.31 8.57 9.76
C THR A 125 0.43 9.66 8.97
N ASP A 126 1.27 9.26 8.02
CA ASP A 126 2.00 10.19 7.15
C ASP A 126 1.05 11.04 6.30
N LEU A 127 0.01 10.43 5.75
CA LEU A 127 -1.01 11.13 4.98
C LEU A 127 -1.78 12.14 5.84
N LYS A 128 -2.22 11.74 7.05
CA LYS A 128 -2.87 12.65 8.02
C LYS A 128 -1.97 13.82 8.40
N ASN A 129 -0.69 13.56 8.68
CA ASN A 129 0.30 14.58 9.00
C ASN A 129 0.53 15.55 7.83
N LYS A 130 0.65 15.02 6.61
CA LYS A 130 0.78 15.84 5.40
C LYS A 130 -0.44 16.73 5.22
N ILE A 131 -1.66 16.20 5.36
CA ILE A 131 -2.89 16.99 5.23
C ILE A 131 -2.94 18.11 6.27
N LYS A 132 -2.55 17.82 7.52
CA LYS A 132 -2.47 18.80 8.61
C LYS A 132 -1.42 19.89 8.35
N ASN A 133 -0.28 19.53 7.77
CA ASN A 133 0.84 20.44 7.51
C ASN A 133 0.79 21.09 6.12
N SER A 134 -0.14 20.68 5.24
CA SER A 134 -0.32 21.23 3.89
C SER A 134 -0.84 22.67 3.86
N THR A 135 -1.13 23.26 5.03
CA THR A 135 -1.29 24.72 5.15
C THR A 135 0.01 25.48 4.86
N GLU A 136 1.18 24.82 4.76
CA GLU A 136 2.47 25.50 4.57
C GLU A 136 3.15 25.36 3.20
N ASN A 137 2.78 24.45 2.28
CA ASN A 137 3.31 24.50 0.90
C ASN A 137 2.55 23.60 -0.11
N PRO A 138 1.90 24.15 -1.16
CA PRO A 138 1.18 23.38 -2.17
C PRO A 138 2.06 22.60 -3.17
N TYR A 139 3.40 22.57 -3.03
CA TYR A 139 4.31 21.90 -3.98
C TYR A 139 5.17 20.77 -3.38
N SER A 140 4.88 20.30 -2.16
CA SER A 140 5.71 19.28 -1.48
C SER A 140 5.53 17.83 -1.98
N PHE A 141 4.83 17.65 -3.10
CA PHE A 141 4.47 16.35 -3.69
C PHE A 141 5.64 15.42 -4.07
N PHE A 142 6.90 15.87 -3.99
CA PHE A 142 8.05 15.16 -4.58
C PHE A 142 9.27 15.02 -3.65
N THR A 143 9.07 14.73 -2.37
CA THR A 143 10.19 14.27 -1.54
C THR A 143 10.16 12.75 -1.43
N PRO A 144 11.01 12.01 -2.17
CA PRO A 144 11.27 10.62 -1.87
C PRO A 144 11.86 10.57 -0.46
N VAL A 145 11.19 9.87 0.46
CA VAL A 145 11.69 9.65 1.81
C VAL A 145 12.78 8.58 1.71
N THR A 146 13.99 9.01 1.35
CA THR A 146 15.22 8.20 1.39
C THR A 146 15.74 8.09 2.82
N THR A 147 14.92 7.60 3.74
CA THR A 147 15.39 7.22 5.08
C THR A 147 15.43 5.71 5.18
N GLY A 148 16.60 5.11 4.93
CA GLY A 148 16.86 3.74 5.36
C GLY A 148 17.82 2.88 4.55
N LEU A 149 18.55 3.38 3.54
CA LEU A 149 19.64 2.61 2.93
C LEU A 149 20.96 2.91 3.66
N VAL A 150 21.22 2.25 4.79
CA VAL A 150 22.58 2.21 5.34
C VAL A 150 23.35 1.13 4.60
N VAL A 151 24.18 1.60 3.68
CA VAL A 151 25.21 0.86 2.96
C VAL A 151 26.15 0.19 3.96
N MET A 152 26.09 -1.13 4.11
CA MET A 152 27.24 -1.91 4.58
C MET A 152 28.04 -2.37 3.36
N ALA A 153 28.83 -1.45 2.80
CA ALA A 153 29.82 -1.78 1.79
C ALA A 153 30.96 -2.58 2.42
N ALA A 154 31.36 -3.62 1.69
CA ALA A 154 32.33 -4.63 2.05
C ALA A 154 33.69 -4.09 2.52
N ALA A 155 34.18 -4.59 3.65
CA ALA A 155 35.60 -4.56 3.98
C ALA A 155 36.26 -5.85 3.46
N ALA A 156 36.55 -5.87 2.16
CA ALA A 156 37.50 -6.82 1.58
C ALA A 156 38.72 -6.02 1.10
N THR A 157 39.58 -5.60 2.04
CA THR A 157 40.92 -5.13 1.71
C THR A 157 41.88 -6.30 1.72
N THR A 158 42.09 -6.84 0.51
CA THR A 158 43.27 -7.59 0.11
C THR A 158 44.55 -6.83 0.50
N ILE A 159 45.31 -7.35 1.47
CA ILE A 159 46.71 -6.96 1.66
C ILE A 159 47.57 -7.92 0.85
N ALA A 160 47.90 -7.48 -0.36
CA ALA A 160 48.99 -7.96 -1.20
C ALA A 160 49.63 -6.64 -1.69
N LEU A 161 50.87 -6.26 -1.38
CA LEU A 161 52.12 -6.99 -1.54
C LEU A 161 53.31 -6.12 -1.07
N LEU A 162 54.38 -6.79 -0.60
CA LEU A 162 55.82 -6.50 -0.77
C LEU A 162 56.59 -5.48 0.11
N SER A 163 57.45 -6.02 0.99
CA SER A 163 58.92 -5.82 1.00
C SER A 163 59.54 -6.90 1.91
N SER A 164 60.39 -7.81 1.44
CA SER A 164 61.79 -7.64 1.01
C SER A 164 62.74 -7.23 2.15
N LYS A 165 63.70 -8.13 2.42
CA LYS A 165 64.95 -8.05 3.23
C LYS A 165 64.88 -8.41 4.72
N GLY A 166 65.65 -9.46 5.04
CA GLY A 166 66.03 -9.97 6.36
C GLY A 166 66.58 -11.37 6.21
#